data_AF-A0A3N5I9L2-F1
#
_entry.id   AF-A0A3N5I9L2-F1
#
_cell.length_a   1.000
_cell.length_b   1.000
_cell.length_c   1.000
_cell.angle_alpha   90.00
_cell.angle_beta   90.00
_cell.angle_gamma   90.00
#
_symmetry.space_group_name_H-M   'P 1'
#
loop_
_entity.id
_entity.type
_entity.pdbx_description
1 polymer ?
#
loop_
_entity_poly.entity_id
_entity_poly.type
_entity_poly.pdbx_seq_one_letter_code
_entity_poly.pdbx_strand_id
1 'polypeptide(L)'
;MDNLSRGNVFGLFQAVGSAGSLYFLMAPYFIAFSHFAQDRRLAGEISRSCPLGPPPSSTAPRLRIAHFTDTFYQVNGVALTLQQQVAMAKKNNKRLTVITCDWIDEQDTEPEIKKFRPVGSYDLAEYPEFKLHFPPFLEMLQYCYQEEFMAIHTATPGPVGLAALVIARILKLPCYGTYHTSIPQYARHLTEDPDIEDLAWKYICWYYDQMDRVYVSSQSTRQELIGKGLAAEKIQLFARGIDTQRFHPEKRNGFFEARFAVRPGH
;
A
#
# COMPACT_ATOMS: atom_id res chain seq x y z
N MET A 1 -23.62 -5.52 -29.93
CA MET A 1 -22.16 -5.75 -29.79
C MET A 1 -21.97 -6.51 -28.47
N ASP A 2 -22.44 -7.75 -28.37
CA ASP A 2 -22.83 -8.35 -27.07
C ASP A 2 -22.15 -9.67 -26.69
N ASN A 3 -21.07 -10.07 -27.37
CA ASN A 3 -20.45 -11.39 -27.14
C ASN A 3 -19.02 -11.37 -26.58
N LEU A 4 -18.40 -10.20 -26.35
CA LEU A 4 -17.00 -10.13 -25.89
C LEU A 4 -16.86 -9.88 -24.37
N SER A 5 -17.83 -9.22 -23.72
CA SER A 5 -17.79 -8.98 -22.26
C SER A 5 -18.10 -10.23 -21.42
N ARG A 6 -18.92 -11.15 -21.93
CA ARG A 6 -19.32 -12.37 -21.20
C ARG A 6 -18.17 -13.35 -20.95
N GLY A 7 -17.20 -13.43 -21.88
CA GLY A 7 -16.06 -14.34 -21.76
C GLY A 7 -15.09 -13.94 -20.65
N ASN A 8 -14.81 -12.64 -20.52
CA ASN A 8 -13.87 -12.13 -19.52
C ASN A 8 -14.48 -12.16 -18.10
N VAL A 9 -15.77 -11.85 -17.96
CA VAL A 9 -16.48 -11.87 -16.66
C VAL A 9 -16.60 -13.30 -16.11
N PHE A 10 -16.88 -14.30 -16.95
CA PHE A 10 -16.97 -15.69 -16.50
C PHE A 10 -15.61 -16.26 -16.08
N GLY A 11 -14.54 -15.93 -16.82
CA GLY A 11 -13.17 -16.28 -16.43
C GLY A 11 -12.76 -15.63 -15.10
N LEU A 12 -13.09 -14.35 -14.90
CA LEU A 12 -12.87 -13.66 -13.64
C LEU A 12 -13.65 -14.29 -12.48
N PHE A 13 -14.92 -14.66 -12.69
CA PHE A 13 -15.74 -15.31 -11.67
C PHE A 13 -15.18 -16.69 -11.27
N GLN A 14 -14.72 -17.49 -12.25
CA GLN A 14 -14.07 -18.76 -11.98
C GLN A 14 -12.73 -18.59 -11.28
N ALA A 15 -11.93 -17.57 -11.64
CA ALA A 15 -10.67 -17.25 -10.98
C ALA A 15 -10.90 -16.84 -9.52
N VAL A 16 -11.91 -16.00 -9.25
CA VAL A 16 -12.31 -15.62 -7.89
C VAL A 16 -12.80 -16.81 -7.09
N GLY A 17 -13.62 -17.69 -7.68
CA GLY A 17 -14.10 -18.91 -7.01
C GLY A 17 -12.98 -19.89 -6.67
N SER A 18 -12.03 -20.08 -7.60
CA SER A 18 -10.86 -20.96 -7.41
C SER A 18 -9.86 -20.38 -6.41
N ALA A 19 -9.63 -19.06 -6.44
CA ALA A 19 -8.85 -18.39 -5.41
C ALA A 19 -9.54 -18.51 -4.03
N GLY A 20 -10.86 -18.32 -3.98
CA GLY A 20 -11.65 -18.45 -2.77
C GLY A 20 -11.55 -19.84 -2.13
N SER A 21 -11.63 -20.90 -2.91
CA SER A 21 -11.48 -22.28 -2.40
C SER A 21 -10.05 -22.56 -1.93
N LEU A 22 -9.03 -22.06 -2.64
CA LEU A 22 -7.63 -22.16 -2.21
C LEU A 22 -7.40 -21.43 -0.86
N TYR A 23 -7.93 -20.21 -0.73
CA TYR A 23 -7.83 -19.45 0.52
C TYR A 23 -8.62 -20.08 1.65
N PHE A 24 -9.74 -20.74 1.37
CA PHE A 24 -10.49 -21.51 2.36
C PHE A 24 -9.66 -22.70 2.87
N LEU A 25 -8.98 -23.43 2.00
CA LEU A 25 -8.05 -24.50 2.40
C LEU A 25 -6.90 -23.98 3.26
N MET A 26 -6.49 -22.73 3.06
CA MET A 26 -5.46 -22.06 3.86
C MET A 26 -5.97 -21.45 5.17
N ALA A 27 -7.27 -21.48 5.46
CA ALA A 27 -7.85 -20.90 6.67
C ALA A 27 -7.17 -21.35 7.99
N PRO A 28 -6.75 -22.62 8.17
CA PRO A 28 -6.04 -23.04 9.37
C PRO A 28 -4.73 -22.26 9.61
N TYR A 29 -4.00 -21.91 8.55
CA TYR A 29 -2.78 -21.09 8.67
C TYR A 29 -3.10 -19.69 9.16
N PHE A 30 -4.15 -19.06 8.63
CA PHE A 30 -4.56 -17.72 9.04
C PHE A 30 -4.97 -17.68 10.51
N ILE A 31 -5.72 -18.69 10.96
CA ILE A 31 -6.11 -18.86 12.36
C ILE A 31 -4.86 -19.04 13.23
N ALA A 32 -3.93 -19.91 12.83
CA ALA A 32 -2.68 -20.12 13.57
C ALA A 32 -1.87 -18.84 13.72
N PHE A 33 -1.66 -18.08 12.64
CA PHE A 33 -0.96 -16.79 12.70
C PHE A 33 -1.68 -15.78 13.59
N SER A 34 -3.01 -15.78 13.58
CA SER A 34 -3.77 -14.89 14.47
C SER A 34 -3.64 -15.27 15.95
N HIS A 35 -3.58 -16.56 16.27
CA HIS A 35 -3.27 -17.03 17.61
C HIS A 35 -1.85 -16.66 18.02
N PHE A 36 -0.86 -16.94 17.16
CA PHE A 36 0.53 -16.61 17.44
C PHE A 36 0.76 -15.11 17.64
N ALA A 37 0.07 -14.25 16.88
CA ALA A 37 0.13 -12.80 17.07
C ALA A 37 -0.44 -12.37 18.43
N GLN A 38 -1.54 -13.00 18.89
CA GLN A 38 -2.12 -12.74 20.21
C GLN A 38 -1.20 -13.20 21.33
N ASP A 39 -0.69 -14.43 21.23
CA ASP A 39 0.18 -15.03 22.24
C ASP A 39 1.47 -14.21 22.39
N ARG A 40 2.04 -13.72 21.28
CA ARG A 40 3.21 -12.83 21.33
C ARG A 40 2.91 -11.53 22.04
N ARG A 41 1.75 -10.91 21.78
CA ARG A 41 1.35 -9.67 22.45
C ARG A 41 1.19 -9.90 23.95
N LEU A 42 0.51 -10.98 24.34
CA LEU A 42 0.31 -11.37 25.73
C LEU A 42 1.67 -11.63 26.42
N ALA A 43 2.57 -12.38 25.78
CA ALA A 43 3.91 -12.62 26.29
C ALA A 43 4.70 -11.32 26.50
N GLY A 44 4.58 -10.36 25.58
CA GLY A 44 5.18 -9.03 25.70
C GLY A 44 4.61 -8.21 26.85
N GLU A 45 3.29 -8.27 27.08
CA GLU A 45 2.62 -7.61 28.21
C GLU A 45 3.03 -8.25 29.55
N ILE A 46 3.07 -9.59 29.62
CA ILE A 46 3.52 -10.34 30.81
C ILE A 46 4.99 -10.02 31.12
N SER A 47 5.87 -10.04 30.12
CA SER A 47 7.30 -9.73 30.31
C SER A 47 7.54 -8.31 30.83
N ARG A 48 6.69 -7.34 30.45
CA ARG A 48 6.76 -5.97 30.99
C ARG A 48 6.22 -5.84 32.41
N SER A 49 5.16 -6.58 32.72
CA SER A 49 4.50 -6.54 34.03
C SER A 49 5.18 -7.39 35.10
N CYS A 50 5.95 -8.42 34.69
CA CYS A 50 6.57 -9.37 35.60
C CYS A 50 8.07 -9.51 35.28
N PRO A 51 8.97 -8.90 36.08
CA PRO A 51 10.42 -8.89 35.84
C PRO A 51 11.12 -10.19 36.27
N LEU A 52 10.48 -11.36 36.08
CA LEU A 52 11.00 -12.67 36.48
C LEU A 52 11.99 -13.29 35.46
N GLY A 53 12.27 -12.61 34.35
CA GLY A 53 13.25 -13.02 33.32
C GLY A 53 14.44 -12.06 33.22
N PRO A 54 15.49 -12.41 32.45
CA PRO A 54 16.57 -11.47 32.14
C PRO A 54 15.96 -10.17 31.58
N PRO A 55 16.49 -8.99 31.94
CA PRO A 55 15.91 -7.73 31.49
C PRO A 55 15.78 -7.78 29.96
N PRO A 56 14.61 -7.43 29.38
CA PRO A 56 14.52 -7.28 27.94
C PRO A 56 15.66 -6.34 27.52
N SER A 57 16.41 -6.72 26.47
CA SER A 57 17.52 -5.91 25.98
C SER A 57 17.03 -4.46 25.87
N SER A 58 17.76 -3.53 26.48
CA SER A 58 17.30 -2.19 26.90
C SER A 58 16.86 -1.23 25.77
N THR A 59 16.60 -1.72 24.58
CA THR A 59 15.96 -0.95 23.52
C THR A 59 14.46 -1.00 23.73
N ALA A 60 13.87 0.12 24.17
CA ALA A 60 12.45 0.40 24.00
C ALA A 60 11.98 -0.09 22.61
N PRO A 61 10.77 -0.69 22.47
CA PRO A 61 10.32 -1.27 21.22
C PRO A 61 10.44 -0.21 20.11
N ARG A 62 11.45 -0.36 19.26
CA ARG A 62 11.69 0.56 18.14
C ARG A 62 10.60 0.26 17.14
N LEU A 63 9.67 1.20 16.96
CA LEU A 63 8.57 1.11 16.00
C LEU A 63 9.09 0.61 14.65
N ARG A 64 8.64 -0.59 14.24
CA ARG A 64 8.92 -1.20 12.93
C ARG A 64 7.67 -1.10 12.07
N ILE A 65 7.77 -0.47 10.91
CA ILE A 65 6.64 -0.25 10.01
C ILE A 65 6.92 -0.98 8.69
N ALA A 66 5.96 -1.79 8.25
CA ALA A 66 5.95 -2.34 6.90
C ALA A 66 5.14 -1.42 5.98
N HIS A 67 5.72 -1.01 4.85
CA HIS A 67 5.11 -0.08 3.91
C HIS A 67 4.89 -0.77 2.55
N PHE A 68 3.66 -1.15 2.27
CA PHE A 68 3.27 -1.95 1.12
C PHE A 68 2.99 -1.08 -0.10
N THR A 69 3.44 -1.51 -1.27
CA THR A 69 3.22 -0.80 -2.53
C THR A 69 3.25 -1.75 -3.72
N ASP A 70 2.44 -1.44 -4.73
CA ASP A 70 2.38 -2.14 -6.02
C ASP A 70 3.34 -1.55 -7.06
N THR A 71 4.02 -0.44 -6.74
CA THR A 71 4.60 0.44 -7.77
C THR A 71 6.02 0.94 -7.48
N PHE A 72 6.79 0.27 -6.63
CA PHE A 72 8.06 0.83 -6.14
C PHE A 72 9.12 1.14 -7.23
N TYR A 73 9.16 0.37 -8.32
CA TYR A 73 10.13 0.53 -9.41
C TYR A 73 9.57 1.24 -10.65
N GLN A 74 8.32 1.67 -10.61
CA GLN A 74 7.69 2.34 -11.75
C GLN A 74 8.09 3.82 -11.80
N VAL A 75 8.07 4.40 -12.99
CA VAL A 75 8.33 5.84 -13.18
C VAL A 75 7.06 6.63 -12.87
N ASN A 76 6.75 6.82 -11.59
CA ASN A 76 5.64 7.67 -11.15
C ASN A 76 5.92 8.40 -9.83
N GLY A 77 5.04 9.35 -9.48
CA GLY A 77 5.19 10.18 -8.29
C GLY A 77 5.11 9.40 -6.97
N VAL A 78 4.46 8.23 -6.98
CA VAL A 78 4.32 7.35 -5.82
C VAL A 78 5.66 6.70 -5.50
N ALA A 79 6.24 6.02 -6.49
CA ALA A 79 7.54 5.38 -6.40
C ALA A 79 8.60 6.34 -5.89
N LEU A 80 8.67 7.55 -6.47
CA LEU A 80 9.62 8.57 -6.06
C LEU A 80 9.42 8.99 -4.59
N THR A 81 8.17 9.18 -4.17
CA THR A 81 7.85 9.53 -2.77
C THR A 81 8.29 8.41 -1.82
N LEU A 82 8.06 7.15 -2.18
CA LEU A 82 8.43 5.99 -1.36
C LEU A 82 9.94 5.81 -1.25
N GLN A 83 10.67 5.97 -2.35
CA GLN A 83 12.13 5.93 -2.36
C GLN A 83 12.73 7.04 -1.47
N GLN A 84 12.14 8.25 -1.51
CA GLN A 84 12.53 9.34 -0.60
C GLN A 84 12.23 9.00 0.87
N GLN A 85 11.08 8.38 1.16
CA GLN A 85 10.72 7.94 2.51
C GLN A 85 11.71 6.90 3.05
N VAL A 86 12.12 5.93 2.23
CA VAL A 86 13.15 4.94 2.60
C VAL A 86 14.48 5.62 2.92
N ALA A 87 14.94 6.52 2.04
CA ALA A 87 16.19 7.26 2.24
C ALA A 87 16.14 8.11 3.52
N MET A 88 15.02 8.78 3.79
CA MET A 88 14.81 9.56 5.01
C MET A 88 14.74 8.67 6.25
N ALA A 89 14.06 7.52 6.18
CA ALA A 89 13.97 6.58 7.29
C ALA A 89 15.37 6.07 7.67
N LYS A 90 16.17 5.69 6.67
CA LYS A 90 17.57 5.28 6.84
C LYS A 90 18.40 6.38 7.50
N LYS A 91 18.35 7.61 6.96
CA LYS A 91 19.06 8.78 7.52
C LYS A 91 18.68 9.08 8.97
N ASN A 92 17.42 8.87 9.34
CA ASN A 92 16.91 9.16 10.68
C ASN A 92 16.86 7.93 11.60
N ASN A 93 17.50 6.82 11.24
CA ASN A 93 17.51 5.56 11.99
C ASN A 93 16.09 5.05 12.34
N LYS A 94 15.12 5.26 11.44
CA LYS A 94 13.76 4.74 11.56
C LYS A 94 13.66 3.38 10.86
N ARG A 95 12.95 2.44 11.47
CA ARG A 95 12.78 1.08 10.94
C ARG A 95 11.54 1.00 10.06
N LEU A 96 11.69 1.49 8.82
CA LEU A 96 10.70 1.37 7.76
C LEU A 96 11.21 0.33 6.77
N THR A 97 10.38 -0.67 6.46
CA THR A 97 10.68 -1.64 5.41
C THR A 97 9.60 -1.52 4.33
N VAL A 98 9.99 -1.22 3.11
CA VAL A 98 9.09 -1.24 1.96
C VAL A 98 8.90 -2.68 1.50
N ILE A 99 7.65 -3.08 1.33
CA ILE A 99 7.27 -4.41 0.82
C ILE A 99 6.60 -4.24 -0.54
N THR A 100 7.14 -4.90 -1.56
CA THR A 100 6.66 -4.80 -2.94
C THR A 100 6.67 -6.16 -3.62
N CYS A 101 5.94 -6.28 -4.73
CA CYS A 101 5.87 -7.50 -5.54
C CYS A 101 6.10 -7.18 -7.01
N ASP A 102 7.16 -7.72 -7.60
CA ASP A 102 7.56 -7.45 -8.99
C ASP A 102 8.44 -8.61 -9.53
N TRP A 103 8.41 -8.83 -10.85
CA TRP A 103 9.24 -9.82 -11.56
C TRP A 103 10.67 -9.34 -11.83
N ILE A 104 10.97 -8.07 -11.59
CA ILE A 104 12.32 -7.52 -11.76
C ILE A 104 13.30 -8.25 -10.83
N ASP A 105 14.25 -8.98 -11.41
CA ASP A 105 15.20 -9.86 -10.71
C ASP A 105 16.44 -9.14 -10.18
N GLU A 106 16.42 -7.81 -10.09
CA GLU A 106 17.50 -7.07 -9.45
C GLU A 106 17.51 -7.42 -7.95
N GLN A 107 18.56 -8.06 -7.44
CA GLN A 107 18.69 -8.25 -6.00
C GLN A 107 18.78 -6.87 -5.35
N ASP A 108 17.70 -6.42 -4.71
CA ASP A 108 17.77 -5.24 -3.86
C ASP A 108 18.59 -5.62 -2.62
N THR A 109 19.84 -5.16 -2.58
CA THR A 109 20.76 -5.43 -1.47
C THR A 109 20.44 -4.60 -0.22
N GLU A 110 19.41 -3.74 -0.29
CA GLU A 110 19.05 -2.80 0.77
C GLU A 110 18.13 -3.46 1.81
N PRO A 111 18.49 -3.46 3.11
CA PRO A 111 17.70 -4.09 4.16
C PRO A 111 16.33 -3.42 4.39
N GLU A 112 16.16 -2.18 3.93
CA GLU A 112 14.90 -1.44 4.01
C GLU A 112 13.90 -1.80 2.91
N ILE A 113 14.25 -2.69 1.97
CA ILE A 113 13.38 -3.09 0.87
C ILE A 113 13.25 -4.61 0.85
N LYS A 114 12.02 -5.10 0.93
CA LYS A 114 11.68 -6.51 0.75
C LYS A 114 10.83 -6.67 -0.50
N LYS A 115 11.43 -7.28 -1.52
CA LYS A 115 10.74 -7.69 -2.74
C LYS A 115 10.30 -9.15 -2.67
N PHE A 116 9.09 -9.41 -3.13
CA PHE A 116 8.53 -10.75 -3.30
C PHE A 116 8.30 -11.05 -4.78
N ARG A 117 8.61 -12.28 -5.19
CA ARG A 117 8.33 -12.75 -6.55
C ARG A 117 6.83 -13.05 -6.68
N PRO A 118 6.12 -12.49 -7.68
CA PRO A 118 4.71 -12.78 -7.88
C PRO A 118 4.48 -14.28 -8.14
N VAL A 119 3.31 -14.79 -7.73
CA VAL A 119 2.86 -16.16 -8.08
C VAL A 119 2.14 -16.20 -9.43
N GLY A 120 1.81 -15.04 -9.97
CA GLY A 120 1.18 -14.85 -11.26
C GLY A 120 1.02 -13.38 -11.58
N SER A 121 0.61 -13.08 -12.79
CA SER A 121 0.20 -11.73 -13.19
C SER A 121 -1.02 -11.81 -14.09
N TYR A 122 -1.84 -10.76 -14.00
CA TYR A 122 -2.94 -10.54 -14.93
C TYR A 122 -2.64 -9.28 -15.71
N ASP A 123 -2.58 -9.44 -17.03
CA ASP A 123 -2.50 -8.33 -17.97
C ASP A 123 -3.93 -7.95 -18.35
N LEU A 124 -4.34 -6.73 -18.02
CA LEU A 124 -5.61 -6.19 -18.48
C LEU A 124 -5.47 -5.94 -19.98
N ALA A 125 -6.19 -6.69 -20.81
CA ALA A 125 -6.12 -6.58 -22.27
C ALA A 125 -6.47 -5.17 -22.75
N GLU A 126 -7.39 -4.50 -22.04
CA GLU A 126 -7.77 -3.12 -22.28
C GLU A 126 -6.73 -2.09 -21.77
N TYR A 127 -5.81 -2.50 -20.87
CA TYR A 127 -4.84 -1.60 -20.19
C TYR A 127 -3.44 -2.23 -20.05
N PRO A 128 -2.65 -2.29 -21.14
CA PRO A 128 -1.36 -3.02 -21.18
C PRO A 128 -0.30 -2.51 -20.20
N GLU A 129 -0.40 -1.23 -19.81
CA GLU A 129 0.46 -0.60 -18.81
C GLU A 129 0.12 -1.00 -17.36
N PHE A 130 -1.09 -1.52 -17.11
CA PHE A 130 -1.53 -1.96 -15.79
C PHE A 130 -1.40 -3.48 -15.66
N LYS A 131 -0.21 -3.91 -15.23
CA LYS A 131 0.04 -5.30 -14.86
C LYS A 131 -0.26 -5.50 -13.39
N LEU A 132 -1.21 -6.40 -13.10
CA LEU A 132 -1.55 -6.77 -11.74
C LEU A 132 -0.72 -7.99 -11.34
N HIS A 133 0.24 -7.80 -10.45
CA HIS A 133 1.02 -8.90 -9.88
C HIS A 133 0.28 -9.52 -8.70
N PHE A 134 0.09 -10.84 -8.72
CA PHE A 134 -0.49 -11.56 -7.60
C PHE A 134 0.59 -11.87 -6.57
N PRO A 135 0.51 -11.30 -5.35
CA PRO A 135 1.54 -11.49 -4.34
C PRO A 135 1.56 -12.93 -3.79
N PRO A 136 2.73 -13.46 -3.40
CA PRO A 136 2.84 -14.71 -2.66
C PRO A 136 2.37 -14.50 -1.21
N PHE A 137 1.05 -14.50 -1.00
CA PHE A 137 0.40 -14.05 0.23
C PHE A 137 0.95 -14.70 1.51
N LEU A 138 1.14 -16.03 1.52
CA LEU A 138 1.65 -16.74 2.70
C LEU A 138 3.08 -16.35 3.06
N GLU A 139 3.93 -16.17 2.05
CA GLU A 139 5.32 -15.76 2.27
C GLU A 139 5.37 -14.34 2.86
N MET A 140 4.51 -13.45 2.37
CA MET A 140 4.38 -12.09 2.89
C MET A 140 3.85 -12.08 4.32
N LEU A 141 2.83 -12.89 4.63
CA LEU A 141 2.29 -13.05 5.98
C LEU A 141 3.35 -13.59 6.95
N GLN A 142 4.04 -14.66 6.56
CA GLN A 142 5.10 -15.28 7.36
C GLN A 142 6.23 -14.30 7.62
N TYR A 143 6.69 -13.60 6.59
CA TYR A 143 7.72 -12.56 6.72
C TYR A 143 7.28 -11.47 7.69
N CYS A 144 6.05 -10.96 7.56
CA CYS A 144 5.55 -9.91 8.46
C CYS A 144 5.48 -10.36 9.92
N TYR A 145 5.09 -11.62 10.15
CA TYR A 145 5.10 -12.22 11.47
C TYR A 145 6.52 -12.39 12.02
N GLN A 146 7.47 -12.85 11.20
CA GLN A 146 8.88 -13.05 11.62
C GLN A 146 9.60 -11.73 11.91
N GLU A 147 9.37 -10.71 11.10
CA GLU A 147 9.95 -9.38 11.27
C GLU A 147 9.25 -8.55 12.36
N GLU A 148 8.21 -9.07 13.00
CA GLU A 148 7.56 -8.42 14.15
C GLU A 148 7.18 -6.95 13.88
N PHE A 149 6.61 -6.67 12.70
CA PHE A 149 6.13 -5.33 12.39
C PHE A 149 5.05 -4.91 13.40
N MET A 150 5.08 -3.64 13.76
CA MET A 150 4.14 -3.06 14.75
C MET A 150 3.02 -2.28 14.09
N ALA A 151 3.17 -1.93 12.82
CA ALA A 151 2.15 -1.28 12.01
C ALA A 151 2.36 -1.60 10.53
N ILE A 152 1.26 -1.62 9.80
CA ILE A 152 1.25 -1.74 8.34
C ILE A 152 0.77 -0.41 7.77
N HIS A 153 1.49 0.05 6.76
CA HIS A 153 1.10 1.19 5.94
C HIS A 153 0.96 0.72 4.49
N THR A 154 -0.12 1.08 3.81
CA THR A 154 -0.33 0.80 2.39
C THR A 154 -0.28 2.08 1.57
N ALA A 155 0.56 2.08 0.53
CA ALA A 155 0.68 3.19 -0.40
C ALA A 155 -0.36 3.09 -1.51
N THR A 156 -0.68 1.88 -1.95
CA THR A 156 -1.49 1.64 -3.14
C THR A 156 -2.59 0.62 -2.84
N PRO A 157 -3.79 0.79 -3.39
CA PRO A 157 -4.89 -0.14 -3.16
C PRO A 157 -4.90 -1.28 -4.20
N GLY A 158 -3.73 -1.71 -4.71
CA GLY A 158 -3.64 -2.83 -5.64
C GLY A 158 -3.55 -4.19 -4.93
N PRO A 159 -3.17 -5.27 -5.63
CA PRO A 159 -3.01 -6.60 -5.04
C PRO A 159 -2.09 -6.65 -3.81
N VAL A 160 -0.96 -5.93 -3.83
CA VAL A 160 -0.03 -5.83 -2.69
C VAL A 160 -0.68 -5.05 -1.54
N GLY A 161 -1.42 -3.99 -1.86
CA GLY A 161 -2.22 -3.25 -0.89
C GLY A 161 -3.31 -4.07 -0.22
N LEU A 162 -3.99 -4.94 -0.97
CA LEU A 162 -4.99 -5.88 -0.43
C LEU A 162 -4.34 -6.92 0.47
N ALA A 163 -3.19 -7.47 0.05
CA ALA A 163 -2.41 -8.37 0.89
C ALA A 163 -2.02 -7.70 2.22
N ALA A 164 -1.57 -6.44 2.17
CA ALA A 164 -1.25 -5.63 3.36
C ALA A 164 -2.42 -5.53 4.33
N LEU A 165 -3.61 -5.21 3.80
CA LEU A 165 -4.83 -5.09 4.59
C LEU A 165 -5.19 -6.42 5.29
N VAL A 166 -5.20 -7.53 4.54
CA VAL A 166 -5.53 -8.85 5.10
C VAL A 166 -4.49 -9.29 6.13
N ILE A 167 -3.19 -9.09 5.86
CA ILE A 167 -2.10 -9.39 6.81
C ILE A 167 -2.27 -8.57 8.09
N ALA A 168 -2.60 -7.28 8.00
CA ALA A 168 -2.84 -6.44 9.18
C ALA A 168 -3.96 -6.98 10.06
N ARG A 169 -5.04 -7.49 9.44
CA ARG A 169 -6.17 -8.10 10.17
C ARG A 169 -5.79 -9.43 10.81
N ILE A 170 -5.09 -10.31 10.10
CA ILE A 170 -4.63 -11.60 10.64
C ILE A 170 -3.69 -11.37 11.84
N LEU A 171 -2.71 -10.48 11.68
CA LEU A 171 -1.71 -10.17 12.71
C LEU A 171 -2.19 -9.17 13.77
N LYS A 172 -3.43 -8.67 13.65
CA LYS A 172 -4.04 -7.68 14.56
C LYS A 172 -3.19 -6.43 14.74
N LEU A 173 -2.62 -5.94 13.64
CA LEU A 173 -1.79 -4.74 13.58
C LEU A 173 -2.61 -3.53 13.13
N PRO A 174 -2.27 -2.31 13.58
CA PRO A 174 -2.84 -1.10 13.03
C PRO A 174 -2.46 -0.97 11.54
N CYS A 175 -3.43 -0.51 10.75
CA CYS A 175 -3.32 -0.40 9.29
C CYS A 175 -3.64 1.03 8.84
N TYR A 176 -2.68 1.64 8.14
CA TYR A 176 -2.79 3.01 7.64
C TYR A 176 -2.70 3.04 6.12
N GLY A 177 -3.45 3.92 5.48
CA GLY A 177 -3.37 4.10 4.02
C GLY A 177 -2.87 5.49 3.65
N THR A 178 -2.15 5.62 2.55
CA THR A 178 -2.02 6.91 1.85
C THR A 178 -2.85 6.87 0.58
N TYR A 179 -3.70 7.87 0.36
CA TYR A 179 -4.40 8.05 -0.90
C TYR A 179 -3.74 9.15 -1.72
N HIS A 180 -3.21 8.77 -2.88
CA HIS A 180 -2.55 9.68 -3.82
C HIS A 180 -2.76 9.27 -5.28
N THR A 181 -3.15 8.02 -5.55
CA THR A 181 -3.47 7.53 -6.90
C THR A 181 -4.97 7.62 -7.09
N SER A 182 -5.43 8.50 -7.97
CA SER A 182 -6.86 8.60 -8.28
C SER A 182 -7.29 7.53 -9.29
N ILE A 183 -7.27 6.27 -8.86
CA ILE A 183 -7.71 5.13 -9.67
C ILE A 183 -9.07 5.36 -10.34
N PRO A 184 -10.09 5.95 -9.67
CA PRO A 184 -11.38 6.18 -10.31
C PRO A 184 -11.29 7.14 -11.51
N GLN A 185 -10.51 8.22 -11.39
CA GLN A 185 -10.32 9.18 -12.48
C GLN A 185 -9.56 8.56 -13.66
N TYR A 186 -8.56 7.72 -13.38
CA TYR A 186 -7.88 6.93 -14.42
C TYR A 186 -8.85 5.95 -15.09
N ALA A 187 -9.67 5.23 -14.31
CA ALA A 187 -10.64 4.27 -14.84
C ALA A 187 -11.65 4.96 -15.78
N ARG A 188 -12.19 6.12 -15.39
CA ARG A 188 -13.08 6.92 -16.25
C ARG A 188 -12.40 7.36 -17.54
N HIS A 189 -11.17 7.88 -17.45
CA HIS A 189 -10.44 8.37 -18.62
C HIS A 189 -10.14 7.26 -19.63
N LEU A 190 -9.85 6.05 -19.14
CA LEU A 190 -9.48 4.91 -19.95
C LEU A 190 -10.67 4.13 -20.52
N THR A 191 -11.83 4.17 -19.85
CA THR A 191 -13.03 3.41 -20.25
C THR A 191 -14.07 4.27 -20.97
N GLU A 192 -14.06 5.59 -20.74
CA GLU A 192 -15.16 6.50 -21.04
C GLU A 192 -16.52 6.07 -20.44
N ASP A 193 -16.50 5.14 -19.47
CA ASP A 193 -17.68 4.51 -18.89
C ASP A 193 -17.90 5.00 -17.44
N PRO A 194 -18.99 5.75 -17.17
CA PRO A 194 -19.33 6.19 -15.82
C PRO A 194 -19.59 5.05 -14.83
N ASP A 195 -20.10 3.90 -15.28
CA ASP A 195 -20.42 2.78 -14.39
C ASP A 195 -19.14 2.15 -13.83
N ILE A 196 -18.05 2.14 -14.61
CA ILE A 196 -16.74 1.66 -14.16
C ILE A 196 -16.11 2.64 -13.18
N GLU A 197 -16.27 3.95 -13.39
CA GLU A 197 -15.85 4.97 -12.41
C GLU A 197 -16.54 4.74 -11.06
N ASP A 198 -17.85 4.53 -11.06
CA ASP A 198 -18.62 4.30 -9.84
C ASP A 198 -18.23 3.00 -9.13
N LEU A 199 -17.93 1.94 -9.88
CA LEU A 199 -17.40 0.70 -9.32
C LEU A 199 -16.02 0.92 -8.68
N ALA A 200 -15.13 1.67 -9.34
CA ALA A 200 -13.83 2.03 -8.79
C ALA A 200 -13.98 2.86 -7.51
N TRP A 201 -14.93 3.80 -7.46
CA TRP A 201 -15.24 4.55 -6.24
C TRP A 201 -15.72 3.67 -5.09
N LYS A 202 -16.62 2.73 -5.37
CA LYS A 202 -17.08 1.75 -4.36
C LYS A 202 -15.93 0.95 -3.79
N TYR A 203 -15.03 0.47 -4.66
CA TYR A 203 -13.83 -0.25 -4.23
C TYR A 203 -12.91 0.61 -3.36
N ILE A 204 -12.59 1.83 -3.81
CA ILE A 204 -11.71 2.76 -3.08
C ILE A 204 -12.30 3.09 -1.70
N CYS A 205 -13.59 3.42 -1.63
CA CYS A 205 -14.25 3.74 -0.37
C CYS A 205 -14.24 2.52 0.57
N TRP A 206 -14.58 1.34 0.06
CA TRP A 206 -14.51 0.10 0.85
C TRP A 206 -13.09 -0.14 1.38
N TYR A 207 -12.08 -0.08 0.51
CA TYR A 207 -10.69 -0.38 0.86
C TYR A 207 -10.16 0.56 1.95
N TYR A 208 -10.32 1.87 1.76
CA TYR A 208 -9.83 2.86 2.70
C TYR A 208 -10.68 2.94 3.98
N ASP A 209 -11.95 2.55 3.94
CA ASP A 209 -12.77 2.40 5.14
C ASP A 209 -12.24 1.28 6.04
N GLN A 210 -11.52 0.29 5.51
CA GLN A 210 -10.85 -0.73 6.32
C GLN A 210 -9.57 -0.21 7.01
N MET A 211 -9.18 1.05 6.86
CA MET A 211 -7.97 1.61 7.50
C MET A 211 -8.30 2.31 8.82
N ASP A 212 -7.35 2.32 9.76
CA ASP A 212 -7.47 3.10 11.00
C ASP A 212 -7.36 4.60 10.72
N ARG A 213 -6.47 4.98 9.80
CA ARG A 213 -6.33 6.34 9.25
C ARG A 213 -5.94 6.32 7.78
N VAL A 214 -6.36 7.35 7.07
CA VAL A 214 -6.09 7.57 5.65
C VAL A 214 -5.43 8.93 5.47
N TYR A 215 -4.20 8.94 4.98
CA TYR A 215 -3.43 10.15 4.75
C TYR A 215 -3.64 10.68 3.33
N VAL A 216 -3.93 11.97 3.21
CA VAL A 216 -4.10 12.68 1.94
C VAL A 216 -3.23 13.92 1.89
N SER A 217 -2.78 14.31 0.69
CA SER A 217 -1.86 15.44 0.53
C SER A 217 -2.54 16.81 0.39
N SER A 218 -3.86 16.87 0.19
CA SER A 218 -4.58 18.12 -0.06
C SER A 218 -5.99 18.12 0.55
N GLN A 219 -6.50 19.32 0.83
CA GLN A 219 -7.87 19.53 1.29
C GLN A 219 -8.90 19.14 0.23
N SER A 220 -8.59 19.36 -1.06
CA SER A 220 -9.48 18.98 -2.15
C SER A 220 -9.69 17.46 -2.19
N THR A 221 -8.62 16.68 -2.09
CA THR A 221 -8.70 15.22 -2.03
C THR A 221 -9.43 14.75 -0.77
N ARG A 222 -9.23 15.43 0.37
CA ARG A 222 -10.01 15.15 1.58
C ARG A 222 -11.51 15.33 1.35
N GLN A 223 -11.91 16.46 0.76
CA GLN A 223 -13.32 16.75 0.49
C GLN A 223 -13.92 15.80 -0.54
N GLU A 224 -13.15 15.41 -1.56
CA GLU A 224 -13.56 14.42 -2.57
C GLU A 224 -13.88 13.07 -1.92
N LEU A 225 -12.97 12.54 -1.10
CA LEU A 225 -13.19 11.27 -0.39
C LEU A 225 -14.38 11.33 0.56
N ILE A 226 -14.57 12.45 1.27
CA ILE A 226 -15.74 12.66 2.13
C ILE A 226 -17.03 12.68 1.29
N GLY A 227 -17.02 13.40 0.17
CA GLY A 227 -18.17 13.47 -0.75
C GLY A 227 -18.54 12.11 -1.36
N LYS A 228 -17.58 11.19 -1.46
CA LYS A 228 -17.79 9.82 -1.93
C LYS A 228 -18.17 8.82 -0.83
N GLY A 229 -18.18 9.26 0.42
CA GLY A 229 -18.71 8.49 1.56
C GLY A 229 -17.68 7.97 2.55
N LEU A 230 -16.40 8.35 2.44
CA LEU A 230 -15.39 7.98 3.44
C LEU A 230 -15.51 8.88 4.67
N ALA A 231 -15.49 8.26 5.85
CA ALA A 231 -15.66 8.94 7.13
C ALA A 231 -14.58 10.03 7.37
N ALA A 232 -15.03 11.26 7.63
CA ALA A 232 -14.17 12.45 7.71
C ALA A 232 -13.11 12.36 8.82
N GLU A 233 -13.41 11.62 9.88
CA GLU A 233 -12.54 11.35 11.02
C GLU A 233 -11.39 10.40 10.66
N LYS A 234 -11.56 9.50 9.68
CA LYS A 234 -10.46 8.62 9.23
C LYS A 234 -9.42 9.37 8.41
N ILE A 235 -9.82 10.46 7.76
CA ILE A 235 -8.97 11.18 6.80
C ILE A 235 -8.14 12.26 7.49
N GLN A 236 -6.82 12.10 7.42
CA GLN A 236 -5.84 13.03 7.97
C GLN A 236 -5.01 13.66 6.86
N LEU A 237 -4.78 14.96 6.97
CA LEU A 237 -3.88 15.66 6.06
C LEU A 237 -2.43 15.36 6.43
N PHE A 238 -1.67 14.92 5.44
CA PHE A 238 -0.23 14.74 5.54
C PHE A 238 0.43 15.54 4.43
N ALA A 239 0.85 16.75 4.76
CA ALA A 239 1.59 17.59 3.83
C ALA A 239 2.92 16.92 3.52
N ARG A 240 3.17 16.60 2.25
CA ARG A 240 4.48 16.12 1.80
C ARG A 240 5.50 17.21 2.16
N GLY A 241 6.46 16.88 3.03
CA GLY A 241 7.65 17.72 3.20
C GLY A 241 8.38 17.74 1.86
N ILE A 242 8.27 18.82 1.12
CA ILE A 242 9.02 19.02 -0.11
C ILE A 242 10.49 19.05 0.32
N ASP A 243 11.33 18.22 -0.29
CA ASP A 243 12.77 18.32 -0.15
C ASP A 243 13.22 19.69 -0.67
N THR A 244 13.40 20.63 0.24
CA THR A 244 13.81 22.01 -0.05
C THR A 244 15.21 22.06 -0.66
N GLN A 245 16.00 20.99 -0.59
CA GLN A 245 17.30 20.92 -1.27
C GLN A 245 17.18 20.57 -2.76
N ARG A 246 16.15 19.83 -3.14
CA ARG A 246 15.89 19.42 -4.53
C ARG A 246 14.96 20.39 -5.27
N PHE A 247 14.01 20.99 -4.56
CA PHE A 247 13.11 22.04 -5.05
C PHE A 247 13.34 23.34 -4.27
N HIS A 248 14.50 23.95 -4.50
CA HIS A 248 14.77 25.32 -4.05
C HIS A 248 14.34 26.29 -5.18
N PRO A 249 13.65 27.42 -4.89
CA PRO A 249 13.32 28.43 -5.90
C PRO A 249 14.53 28.91 -6.71
N GLU A 250 15.73 28.80 -6.14
CA GLU A 250 17.01 29.14 -6.77
C GLU A 250 17.48 28.15 -7.85
N LYS A 251 16.86 26.98 -8.00
CA LYS A 251 17.14 26.00 -9.06
C LYS A 251 16.18 26.09 -10.26
N ARG A 252 15.39 27.18 -10.34
CA ARG A 252 14.59 27.49 -11.55
C ARG A 252 15.53 27.69 -12.73
N ASN A 253 15.48 26.80 -13.72
CA ASN A 253 16.27 26.91 -14.95
C ASN A 253 15.51 27.58 -16.12
N GLY A 254 14.48 28.40 -15.84
CA GLY A 254 13.74 29.16 -16.85
C GLY A 254 13.03 28.34 -17.94
N PHE A 255 13.09 27.00 -17.88
CA PHE A 255 12.61 26.11 -18.93
C PHE A 255 11.12 26.28 -19.24
N PHE A 256 10.30 26.52 -18.21
CA PHE A 256 8.87 26.75 -18.36
C PHE A 256 8.52 28.15 -18.87
N GLU A 257 9.34 29.16 -18.58
CA GLU A 257 9.12 30.54 -19.07
C GLU A 257 9.42 30.64 -20.56
N ALA A 258 10.48 29.97 -21.02
CA ALA A 258 10.91 29.98 -22.42
C ALA A 258 9.97 29.20 -23.37
N ARG A 259 9.26 28.18 -22.88
CA ARG A 259 8.43 27.29 -23.72
C ARG A 259 6.92 27.48 -23.57
N PHE A 260 6.44 28.02 -22.43
CA PHE A 260 5.01 28.06 -22.14
C PHE A 260 4.45 29.44 -21.76
N ALA A 261 5.25 30.52 -21.85
CA ALA A 261 4.80 31.92 -21.65
C ALA A 261 3.90 32.12 -20.41
N VAL A 262 4.16 31.38 -19.34
CA VAL A 262 3.37 31.48 -18.10
C VAL A 262 3.81 32.75 -17.37
N ARG A 263 2.93 33.75 -17.33
CA ARG A 263 3.16 34.98 -16.55
C ARG A 263 3.16 34.65 -15.06
N PRO A 264 4.09 35.19 -14.26
CA PRO A 264 4.05 35.05 -12.80
C PRO A 264 2.85 35.83 -12.26
N GLY A 265 1.92 35.13 -11.60
CA GLY A 265 0.80 35.73 -10.88
C GLY A 265 1.24 36.28 -9.53
N HIS A 266 0.71 37.45 -9.18
CA HIS A 266 0.79 38.11 -7.87
C HIS A 266 0.11 37.30 -6.75
#